data_AF-A0A5C5XR09-F1
#
_entry.id   AF-A0A5C5XR09-F1
#
_cell.length_a   1.000
_cell.length_b   1.000
_cell.length_c   1.000
_cell.angle_alpha   90.00
_cell.angle_beta   90.00
_cell.angle_gamma   90.00
#
_symmetry.space_group_name_H-M   'P 1'
#
loop_
_entity.id
_entity.type
_entity.pdbx_description
1 polymer ?
#
loop_
_entity_poly.entity_id
_entity_poly.type
_entity_poly.pdbx_seq_one_letter_code
_entity_poly.pdbx_strand_id
1 'polypeptide(L)'
;MLNWGNHAVHRSGVNAYSDGQFYSRRPVTADVLPSTVTRSYWTMKRWIVLPLSIGVVAMVYSCVTLRLSAEREYAAYDQLRAMGATGDDWISFTELITNRPPVVQIDIPASIPQGKSLALIRDMPNLEYVGLAYNKFSDSELDQLAGLSLHSIRFEGAFPSDSDANRLSRFRGLRFLTIPELNLSDESLAELRSVLPQCRVSVSVADESKREAEQ
;
A
#
# COMPACT_ATOMS: atom_id res chain seq x y z
N MET A 1 34.03 57.26 32.53
CA MET A 1 35.36 57.10 31.91
C MET A 1 35.11 56.92 30.42
N LEU A 2 35.23 57.97 29.58
CA LEU A 2 36.45 58.37 28.86
C LEU A 2 37.06 57.17 28.10
N ASN A 3 37.42 57.19 26.81
CA ASN A 3 37.48 58.19 25.74
C ASN A 3 37.74 57.42 24.43
N TRP A 4 37.65 58.14 23.31
CA TRP A 4 37.93 57.80 21.92
C TRP A 4 39.27 57.11 21.61
N GLY A 5 39.36 56.56 20.39
CA GLY A 5 40.63 56.15 19.78
C GLY A 5 40.60 56.05 18.25
N ASN A 6 40.34 57.16 17.56
CA ASN A 6 40.85 57.37 16.20
C ASN A 6 42.37 57.50 16.30
N HIS A 7 43.15 56.78 15.48
CA HIS A 7 44.48 57.26 15.12
C HIS A 7 44.81 56.88 13.68
N ALA A 8 45.11 57.94 12.94
CA ALA A 8 45.61 57.93 11.60
C ALA A 8 47.12 58.20 11.58
N VAL A 9 47.67 58.02 10.39
CA VAL A 9 48.78 58.73 9.72
C VAL A 9 50.23 58.22 9.84
N HIS A 10 50.86 58.23 8.64
CA HIS A 10 52.27 58.52 8.28
C HIS A 10 53.27 57.35 8.31
N ARG A 11 54.21 57.16 7.37
CA ARG A 11 54.87 57.99 6.32
C ARG A 11 55.60 57.00 5.37
N SER A 12 55.57 57.15 4.04
CA SER A 12 56.44 57.98 3.17
C SER A 12 57.82 57.40 2.83
N GLY A 13 58.10 57.32 1.51
CA GLY A 13 59.43 57.18 0.87
C GLY A 13 59.27 56.57 -0.54
N VAL A 14 58.91 57.29 -1.62
CA VAL A 14 59.65 58.35 -2.37
C VAL A 14 60.96 57.80 -2.94
N ASN A 15 61.03 57.34 -4.20
CA ASN A 15 61.42 58.06 -5.45
C ASN A 15 61.72 56.94 -6.50
N ALA A 16 61.71 57.07 -7.84
CA ALA A 16 61.84 58.18 -8.77
C ALA A 16 61.71 57.62 -10.22
N TYR A 17 61.15 58.41 -11.16
CA TYR A 17 61.45 58.52 -12.61
C TYR A 17 61.32 57.24 -13.50
N SER A 18 60.81 57.25 -14.73
CA SER A 18 60.58 58.28 -15.75
C SER A 18 59.73 57.70 -16.89
N ASP A 19 59.03 58.59 -17.58
CA ASP A 19 58.68 58.54 -19.01
C ASP A 19 57.82 57.41 -19.59
N GLY A 20 56.62 57.83 -20.00
CA GLY A 20 56.35 57.82 -21.43
C GLY A 20 55.38 56.75 -21.93
N GLN A 21 54.33 57.26 -22.57
CA GLN A 21 53.53 56.65 -23.63
C GLN A 21 52.16 56.06 -23.23
N PHE A 22 51.13 56.83 -23.63
CA PHE A 22 49.85 56.43 -24.25
C PHE A 22 49.13 55.16 -23.74
N TYR A 23 47.90 55.32 -23.26
CA TYR A 23 46.67 55.04 -24.03
C TYR A 23 45.45 55.25 -23.11
N SER A 24 44.44 55.94 -23.64
CA SER A 24 43.18 56.31 -23.00
C SER A 24 42.41 55.12 -22.40
N ARG A 25 41.94 55.25 -21.14
CA ARG A 25 40.93 54.34 -20.55
C ARG A 25 39.62 54.40 -21.35
N ARG A 26 39.13 53.24 -21.81
CA ARG A 26 37.69 52.97 -21.98
C ARG A 26 37.23 52.00 -20.89
N PRO A 27 36.00 52.11 -20.38
CA PRO A 27 35.54 51.36 -19.22
C PRO A 27 35.33 49.88 -19.55
N VAL A 28 35.64 49.01 -18.58
CA VAL A 28 35.35 47.58 -18.64
C VAL A 28 33.83 47.40 -18.63
N THR A 29 33.24 47.15 -19.80
CA THR A 29 31.86 46.72 -19.93
C THR A 29 31.77 45.26 -19.51
N ALA A 30 30.94 44.98 -18.52
CA ALA A 30 30.58 43.62 -18.11
C ALA A 30 30.15 42.81 -19.35
N ASP A 31 30.77 41.66 -19.57
CA ASP A 31 30.40 40.72 -20.64
C ASP A 31 28.96 40.25 -20.42
N VAL A 32 28.05 40.85 -21.18
CA VAL A 32 26.66 40.40 -21.28
C VAL A 32 26.66 39.15 -22.16
N LEU A 33 26.49 37.98 -21.53
CA LEU A 33 26.28 36.72 -22.25
C LEU A 33 25.07 36.85 -23.21
N PRO A 34 25.16 36.32 -24.44
CA PRO A 34 24.09 36.45 -25.43
C PRO A 34 22.79 35.78 -24.96
N SER A 35 21.69 36.53 -25.00
CA SER A 35 20.34 36.15 -24.52
C SER A 35 19.69 34.94 -25.21
N THR A 36 20.32 34.42 -26.26
CA THR A 36 19.89 33.22 -26.99
C THR A 36 20.28 31.92 -26.29
N VAL A 37 21.43 31.88 -25.61
CA VAL A 37 21.93 30.68 -24.91
C VAL A 37 21.16 30.44 -23.61
N THR A 38 20.78 31.52 -22.90
CA THR A 38 19.96 31.42 -21.69
C THR A 38 18.58 30.87 -22.02
N ARG A 39 17.92 31.34 -23.09
CA ARG A 39 16.57 30.89 -23.48
C ARG A 39 16.51 29.39 -23.79
N SER A 40 17.54 28.84 -24.42
CA SER A 40 17.64 27.40 -24.75
C SER A 40 17.89 26.52 -23.51
N TYR A 41 18.69 27.00 -22.56
CA TYR A 41 18.93 26.31 -21.30
C TYR A 41 17.65 26.19 -20.44
N TRP A 42 16.85 27.26 -20.36
CA TRP A 42 15.59 27.26 -19.61
C TRP A 42 14.52 26.37 -20.24
N THR A 43 14.43 26.29 -21.57
CA THR A 43 13.48 25.40 -22.25
C THR A 43 13.90 23.94 -22.08
N MET A 44 15.18 23.60 -22.29
CA MET A 44 15.66 22.21 -22.17
C MET A 44 15.53 21.68 -20.73
N LYS A 45 15.84 22.51 -19.71
CA LYS A 45 15.67 22.16 -18.30
C LYS A 45 14.19 21.96 -17.93
N ARG A 46 13.28 22.75 -18.53
CA ARG A 46 11.82 22.66 -18.30
C ARG A 46 11.18 21.42 -18.95
N TRP A 47 11.72 20.88 -20.03
CA TRP A 47 11.19 19.67 -20.67
C TRP A 47 11.79 18.36 -20.11
N ILE A 48 12.92 18.40 -19.40
CA ILE A 48 13.58 17.22 -18.84
C ILE A 48 13.47 17.13 -17.31
N VAL A 49 13.74 18.22 -16.58
CA VAL A 49 13.79 18.21 -15.10
C VAL A 49 12.39 18.17 -14.49
N LEU A 50 11.42 18.83 -15.14
CA LEU A 50 10.04 18.90 -14.68
C LEU A 50 9.35 17.52 -14.69
N PRO A 51 9.36 16.72 -15.78
CA PRO A 51 8.82 15.36 -15.75
C PRO A 51 9.60 14.41 -14.83
N LEU A 52 10.92 14.55 -14.70
CA LEU A 52 11.72 13.78 -13.73
C LEU A 52 11.32 14.09 -12.28
N SER A 53 11.11 15.37 -11.95
CA SER A 53 10.66 15.78 -10.61
C SER A 53 9.23 15.32 -10.31
N ILE A 54 8.34 15.35 -11.29
CA ILE A 54 6.97 14.83 -11.16
C ILE A 54 7.01 13.31 -10.94
N GLY A 55 7.87 12.58 -11.68
CA GLY A 55 8.04 11.14 -11.51
C GLY A 55 8.57 10.76 -10.13
N VAL A 56 9.54 11.49 -9.60
CA VAL A 56 10.06 11.28 -8.23
C VAL A 56 8.98 11.58 -7.18
N VAL A 57 8.23 12.68 -7.32
CA VAL A 57 7.13 13.00 -6.39
C VAL A 57 6.03 11.94 -6.46
N ALA A 58 5.67 11.46 -7.64
CA ALA A 58 4.70 10.38 -7.81
C ALA A 58 5.18 9.06 -7.19
N MET A 59 6.47 8.73 -7.33
CA MET A 59 7.07 7.56 -6.70
C MET A 59 7.06 7.68 -5.17
N VAL A 60 7.47 8.83 -4.62
CA VAL A 60 7.44 9.07 -3.17
C VAL A 60 6.01 9.01 -2.64
N TYR A 61 5.06 9.64 -3.33
CA TYR A 61 3.64 9.56 -2.97
C TYR A 61 3.14 8.12 -2.98
N SER A 62 3.44 7.36 -4.04
CA SER A 62 3.10 5.94 -4.13
C SER A 62 3.68 5.14 -2.96
N CYS A 63 4.97 5.30 -2.64
CA CYS A 63 5.61 4.65 -1.50
C CYS A 63 4.95 5.02 -0.17
N VAL A 64 4.62 6.29 0.06
CA VAL A 64 3.94 6.75 1.28
C VAL A 64 2.55 6.14 1.38
N THR A 65 1.77 6.13 0.29
CA THR A 65 0.43 5.52 0.29
C THR A 65 0.48 4.01 0.55
N LEU A 66 1.45 3.30 -0.04
CA LEU A 66 1.68 1.87 0.18
C LEU A 66 2.08 1.57 1.63
N ARG A 67 2.90 2.44 2.23
CA ARG A 67 3.29 2.29 3.63
C ARG A 67 2.11 2.51 4.57
N LEU A 68 1.32 3.55 4.34
CA LEU A 68 0.12 3.83 5.14
C LEU A 68 -0.93 2.72 5.02
N SER A 69 -1.11 2.14 3.83
CA SER A 69 -2.01 0.99 3.67
C SER A 69 -1.50 -0.23 4.43
N ALA A 70 -0.19 -0.52 4.34
CA ALA A 70 0.41 -1.64 5.06
C ALA A 70 0.33 -1.47 6.60
N GLU A 71 0.46 -0.24 7.11
CA GLU A 71 0.30 0.04 8.54
C GLU A 71 -1.14 -0.21 9.03
N ARG A 72 -2.15 0.17 8.23
CA ARG A 72 -3.57 -0.08 8.55
C ARG A 72 -3.91 -1.57 8.52
N GLU A 73 -3.48 -2.26 7.48
CA GLU A 73 -3.67 -3.71 7.33
C GLU A 73 -3.06 -4.47 8.50
N TYR A 74 -1.83 -4.14 8.88
CA TYR A 74 -1.17 -4.79 10.01
C TYR A 74 -1.83 -4.47 11.36
N ALA A 75 -2.31 -3.24 11.55
CA ALA A 75 -3.05 -2.88 12.77
C ALA A 75 -4.40 -3.63 12.87
N ALA A 76 -5.08 -3.84 11.74
CA ALA A 76 -6.31 -4.63 11.68
C ALA A 76 -6.04 -6.11 11.99
N TYR A 77 -4.98 -6.67 11.40
CA TYR A 77 -4.54 -8.04 11.67
C TYR A 77 -4.17 -8.25 13.14
N ASP A 78 -3.39 -7.36 13.74
CA ASP A 78 -2.99 -7.46 15.15
C ASP A 78 -4.21 -7.42 16.08
N GLN A 79 -5.20 -6.59 15.77
CA GLN A 79 -6.48 -6.58 16.51
C GLN A 79 -7.22 -7.91 16.38
N LEU A 80 -7.29 -8.49 15.17
CA LEU A 80 -7.94 -9.78 14.96
C LEU A 80 -7.20 -10.90 15.71
N ARG A 81 -5.87 -10.91 15.66
CA ARG A 81 -5.02 -11.86 16.38
C ARG A 81 -5.16 -11.75 17.88
N ALA A 82 -5.25 -10.53 18.42
CA ALA A 82 -5.55 -10.28 19.83
C ALA A 82 -6.93 -10.80 20.26
N MET A 83 -7.87 -10.95 19.31
CA MET A 83 -9.20 -11.54 19.55
C MET A 83 -9.25 -13.06 19.30
N GLY A 84 -8.12 -13.69 18.96
CA GLY A 84 -8.02 -15.14 18.75
C GLY A 84 -8.06 -15.60 17.29
N ALA A 85 -8.00 -14.67 16.32
CA ALA A 85 -7.82 -15.07 14.92
C ALA A 85 -6.44 -15.68 14.72
N THR A 86 -6.37 -16.69 13.86
CA THR A 86 -5.13 -17.36 13.47
C THR A 86 -4.82 -17.06 12.02
N GLY A 87 -3.56 -16.99 11.64
CA GLY A 87 -3.19 -16.82 10.24
C GLY A 87 -1.75 -17.28 10.06
N ASP A 88 -1.49 -17.98 8.97
CA ASP A 88 -0.15 -18.38 8.60
C ASP A 88 0.55 -17.18 7.95
N ASP A 89 1.69 -16.77 8.52
CA ASP A 89 2.54 -15.73 7.97
C ASP A 89 3.13 -16.22 6.63
N TRP A 90 2.42 -16.03 5.51
CA TRP A 90 2.93 -16.38 4.19
C TRP A 90 3.99 -15.36 3.76
N ILE A 91 5.25 -15.79 3.80
CA ILE A 91 6.40 -14.99 3.35
C ILE A 91 6.24 -14.69 1.86
N SER A 92 6.05 -13.42 1.51
CA SER A 92 5.90 -12.95 0.14
C SER A 92 7.07 -12.04 -0.24
N PHE A 93 7.47 -12.02 -1.52
CA PHE A 93 8.61 -11.24 -2.05
C PHE A 93 8.53 -9.72 -1.73
N THR A 94 7.34 -9.22 -1.39
CA THR A 94 7.09 -7.84 -0.93
C THR A 94 7.72 -7.50 0.42
N GLU A 95 8.12 -8.48 1.24
CA GLU A 95 8.86 -8.26 2.50
C GLU A 95 10.15 -7.44 2.28
N LEU A 96 10.79 -7.59 1.13
CA LEU A 96 12.06 -6.95 0.79
C LEU A 96 11.98 -5.42 0.67
N ILE A 97 10.78 -4.87 0.47
CA ILE A 97 10.55 -3.43 0.22
C ILE A 97 9.73 -2.75 1.32
N THR A 98 8.86 -3.47 2.03
CA THR A 98 7.97 -2.90 3.06
C THR A 98 8.37 -3.23 4.50
N ASN A 99 9.33 -4.15 4.71
CA ASN A 99 9.76 -4.66 6.02
C ASN A 99 8.60 -5.25 6.87
N ARG A 100 7.48 -5.60 6.20
CA ARG A 100 6.32 -6.30 6.76
C ARG A 100 5.68 -7.15 5.66
N PRO A 101 5.44 -8.45 5.89
CA PRO A 101 4.69 -9.27 4.93
C PRO A 101 3.26 -8.72 4.80
N PRO A 102 2.68 -8.66 3.58
CA PRO A 102 1.24 -8.46 3.44
C PRO A 102 0.51 -9.61 4.11
N VAL A 103 -0.65 -9.35 4.70
CA VAL A 103 -1.46 -10.38 5.34
C VAL A 103 -2.28 -11.04 4.25
N VAL A 104 -1.78 -12.17 3.78
CA VAL A 104 -2.35 -12.92 2.66
C VAL A 104 -3.47 -13.86 3.12
N GLN A 105 -3.36 -14.38 4.35
CA GLN A 105 -4.27 -15.38 4.90
C GLN A 105 -4.69 -15.06 6.33
N ILE A 106 -5.98 -15.21 6.62
CA ILE A 106 -6.49 -15.14 7.99
C ILE A 106 -7.69 -16.09 8.20
N ASP A 107 -7.67 -16.81 9.31
CA ASP A 107 -8.76 -17.64 9.80
C ASP A 107 -9.39 -16.96 11.03
N ILE A 108 -10.68 -16.68 10.92
CA ILE A 108 -11.45 -15.95 11.92
C ILE A 108 -12.42 -16.94 12.58
N PRO A 109 -12.20 -17.27 13.87
CA PRO A 109 -13.07 -18.18 14.60
C PRO A 109 -14.42 -17.53 14.91
N ALA A 110 -15.40 -18.37 15.24
CA ALA A 110 -16.77 -17.97 15.57
C ALA A 110 -16.87 -17.06 16.81
N SER A 111 -15.83 -17.06 17.66
CA SER A 111 -15.75 -16.25 18.88
C SER A 111 -15.63 -14.75 18.61
N ILE A 112 -15.11 -14.35 17.44
CA ILE A 112 -14.93 -12.94 17.09
C ILE A 112 -16.25 -12.39 16.54
N PRO A 113 -16.77 -11.25 17.03
CA PRO A 113 -18.00 -10.67 16.50
C PRO A 113 -17.90 -10.36 14.99
N GLN A 114 -18.82 -10.91 14.20
CA GLN A 114 -18.85 -10.79 12.74
C GLN A 114 -18.79 -9.34 12.24
N GLY A 115 -19.57 -8.43 12.83
CA GLY A 115 -19.54 -7.02 12.42
C GLY A 115 -18.17 -6.36 12.63
N LYS A 116 -17.43 -6.78 13.67
CA LYS A 116 -16.09 -6.25 13.94
C LYS A 116 -15.05 -6.88 13.01
N SER A 117 -15.13 -8.18 12.76
CA SER A 117 -14.20 -8.86 11.88
C SER A 117 -14.30 -8.35 10.44
N LEU A 118 -15.51 -8.26 9.90
CA LEU A 118 -15.73 -7.73 8.55
C LEU A 118 -15.26 -6.28 8.42
N ALA A 119 -15.50 -5.44 9.44
CA ALA A 119 -15.02 -4.06 9.45
C ALA A 119 -13.48 -3.98 9.34
N LEU A 120 -12.75 -4.86 10.05
CA LEU A 120 -11.28 -4.90 10.04
C LEU A 120 -10.73 -5.50 8.73
N ILE A 121 -11.37 -6.53 8.19
CA ILE A 121 -10.96 -7.15 6.92
C ILE A 121 -11.00 -6.15 5.75
N ARG A 122 -11.89 -5.14 5.81
CA ARG A 122 -11.97 -4.10 4.78
C ARG A 122 -10.68 -3.28 4.64
N ASP A 123 -9.88 -3.22 5.69
CA ASP A 123 -8.60 -2.52 5.71
C ASP A 123 -7.42 -3.44 5.28
N MET A 124 -7.70 -4.64 4.78
CA MET A 124 -6.72 -5.64 4.33
C MET A 124 -6.80 -5.87 2.80
N PRO A 125 -6.31 -4.93 1.98
CA PRO A 125 -6.46 -4.97 0.53
C PRO A 125 -5.68 -6.09 -0.15
N ASN A 126 -4.66 -6.65 0.52
CA ASN A 126 -3.83 -7.74 0.02
C ASN A 126 -4.32 -9.12 0.50
N LEU A 127 -5.47 -9.19 1.17
CA LEU A 127 -6.00 -10.44 1.66
C LEU A 127 -6.45 -11.31 0.47
N GLU A 128 -5.89 -12.52 0.38
CA GLU A 128 -6.21 -13.47 -0.68
C GLU A 128 -6.97 -14.68 -0.16
N TYR A 129 -6.77 -15.07 1.10
CA TYR A 129 -7.35 -16.24 1.73
C TYR A 129 -8.06 -15.85 3.03
N VAL A 130 -9.33 -16.22 3.16
CA VAL A 130 -10.06 -15.98 4.41
C VAL A 130 -10.85 -17.22 4.84
N GLY A 131 -10.65 -17.64 6.09
CA GLY A 131 -11.48 -18.60 6.79
C GLY A 131 -12.48 -17.90 7.70
N LEU A 132 -13.76 -18.23 7.56
CA LEU A 132 -14.85 -17.63 8.33
C LEU A 132 -15.70 -18.73 8.97
N ALA A 133 -15.63 -18.83 10.30
CA ALA A 133 -16.46 -19.76 11.08
C ALA A 133 -17.80 -19.13 11.50
N TYR A 134 -18.47 -18.43 10.59
CA TYR A 134 -19.78 -17.81 10.85
C TYR A 134 -20.94 -18.63 10.28
N ASN A 135 -22.09 -18.51 10.93
CA ASN A 135 -23.27 -19.31 10.60
C ASN A 135 -24.19 -18.65 9.57
N LYS A 136 -24.10 -17.32 9.38
CA LYS A 136 -24.98 -16.55 8.49
C LYS A 136 -24.25 -15.32 7.97
N PHE A 137 -24.64 -14.86 6.78
CA PHE A 137 -24.20 -13.59 6.20
C PHE A 137 -25.39 -12.86 5.57
N SER A 138 -25.46 -11.55 5.75
CA SER A 138 -26.36 -10.64 5.01
C SER A 138 -25.80 -10.30 3.64
N ASP A 139 -26.65 -9.78 2.73
CA ASP A 139 -26.22 -9.42 1.38
C ASP A 139 -25.16 -8.32 1.39
N SER A 140 -25.28 -7.34 2.29
CA SER A 140 -24.28 -6.29 2.46
C SER A 140 -22.92 -6.83 2.89
N GLU A 141 -22.90 -7.85 3.74
CA GLU A 141 -21.65 -8.46 4.21
C GLU A 141 -21.00 -9.30 3.11
N LEU A 142 -21.79 -10.03 2.31
CA LEU A 142 -21.28 -10.75 1.14
C LEU A 142 -20.78 -9.80 0.05
N ASP A 143 -21.46 -8.67 -0.18
CA ASP A 143 -21.01 -7.65 -1.13
C ASP A 143 -19.69 -7.01 -0.68
N GLN A 144 -19.54 -6.77 0.63
CA GLN A 144 -18.29 -6.28 1.20
C GLN A 144 -17.14 -7.28 0.99
N LEU A 145 -17.38 -8.57 1.23
CA LEU A 145 -16.37 -9.61 0.98
C LEU A 145 -16.06 -9.76 -0.52
N ALA A 146 -17.07 -9.67 -1.39
CA ALA A 146 -16.90 -9.77 -2.83
C ALA A 146 -16.16 -8.55 -3.44
N GLY A 147 -16.12 -7.42 -2.71
CA GLY A 147 -15.33 -6.25 -3.07
C GLY A 147 -13.82 -6.40 -2.82
N LEU A 148 -13.39 -7.45 -2.11
CA LEU A 148 -11.99 -7.74 -1.85
C LEU A 148 -11.40 -8.62 -2.96
N SER A 149 -10.09 -8.55 -3.14
CA SER A 149 -9.36 -9.34 -4.16
C SER A 149 -9.05 -10.76 -3.67
N LEU A 150 -10.06 -11.45 -3.13
CA LEU A 150 -9.92 -12.78 -2.54
C LEU A 150 -9.77 -13.85 -3.63
N HIS A 151 -8.77 -14.72 -3.45
CA HIS A 151 -8.56 -15.91 -4.27
C HIS A 151 -9.22 -17.16 -3.67
N SER A 152 -9.32 -17.22 -2.34
CA SER A 152 -9.86 -18.37 -1.63
C SER A 152 -10.71 -17.95 -0.45
N ILE A 153 -11.88 -18.56 -0.33
CA ILE A 153 -12.75 -18.42 0.84
C ILE A 153 -13.02 -19.81 1.40
N ARG A 154 -12.87 -19.96 2.72
CA ARG A 154 -13.31 -21.13 3.47
C ARG A 154 -14.39 -20.71 4.44
N PHE A 155 -15.53 -21.40 4.39
CA PHE A 155 -16.55 -21.32 5.43
C PHE A 155 -16.43 -22.54 6.33
N GLU A 156 -16.38 -22.33 7.66
CA GLU A 156 -16.27 -23.42 8.66
C GLU A 156 -17.52 -23.50 9.58
N GLY A 157 -18.55 -22.67 9.34
CA GLY A 157 -19.80 -22.63 10.12
C GLY A 157 -21.00 -23.29 9.44
N ALA A 158 -22.22 -22.90 9.82
CA ALA A 158 -23.47 -23.37 9.20
C ALA A 158 -23.79 -22.71 7.83
N PHE A 159 -22.97 -21.75 7.39
CA PHE A 159 -23.08 -21.12 6.08
C PHE A 159 -22.10 -21.76 5.11
N PRO A 160 -22.38 -21.79 3.79
CA PRO A 160 -23.63 -21.45 3.09
C PRO A 160 -24.69 -22.58 3.11
N SER A 161 -25.99 -22.22 3.15
CA SER A 161 -27.09 -23.17 2.94
C SER A 161 -27.54 -23.25 1.47
N ASP A 162 -28.39 -24.21 1.11
CA ASP A 162 -28.93 -24.33 -0.26
C ASP A 162 -29.55 -23.01 -0.77
N SER A 163 -30.21 -22.26 0.12
CA SER A 163 -30.79 -20.95 -0.23
C SER A 163 -29.76 -19.85 -0.50
N ASP A 164 -28.52 -20.05 -0.06
CA ASP A 164 -27.41 -19.12 -0.21
C ASP A 164 -26.53 -19.40 -1.44
N ALA A 165 -26.68 -20.57 -2.10
CA ALA A 165 -25.85 -20.98 -3.24
C ALA A 165 -25.84 -19.91 -4.34
N ASN A 166 -27.00 -19.33 -4.66
CA ASN A 166 -27.12 -18.25 -5.65
C ASN A 166 -26.44 -16.93 -5.20
N ARG A 167 -26.34 -16.67 -3.89
CA ARG A 167 -25.71 -15.45 -3.34
C ARG A 167 -24.19 -15.50 -3.47
N LEU A 168 -23.60 -16.70 -3.54
CA LEU A 168 -22.16 -16.91 -3.74
C LEU A 168 -21.69 -16.57 -5.17
N SER A 169 -22.62 -16.42 -6.12
CA SER A 169 -22.35 -15.98 -7.50
C SER A 169 -21.63 -14.62 -7.60
N ARG A 170 -21.67 -13.83 -6.54
CA ARG A 170 -21.02 -12.53 -6.41
C ARG A 170 -19.49 -12.63 -6.42
N PHE A 171 -18.94 -13.76 -5.99
CA PHE A 171 -17.49 -13.99 -5.90
C PHE A 171 -16.87 -14.41 -7.25
N ARG A 172 -17.02 -13.58 -8.28
CA ARG A 172 -16.61 -13.92 -9.66
C ARG A 172 -15.11 -14.09 -9.87
N GLY A 173 -14.28 -13.52 -8.98
CA GLY A 173 -12.81 -13.64 -9.02
C GLY A 173 -12.24 -14.83 -8.24
N LEU A 174 -13.10 -15.57 -7.52
CA LEU A 174 -12.66 -16.60 -6.59
C LEU A 174 -12.15 -17.85 -7.34
N ARG A 175 -11.03 -18.39 -6.88
CA ARG A 175 -10.41 -19.60 -7.44
C ARG A 175 -10.71 -20.83 -6.61
N PHE A 176 -10.81 -20.68 -5.29
CA PHE A 176 -11.05 -21.78 -4.36
C PHE A 176 -12.17 -21.41 -3.40
N LEU A 177 -13.18 -22.27 -3.30
CA LEU A 177 -14.27 -22.12 -2.36
C LEU A 177 -14.39 -23.41 -1.57
N THR A 178 -14.10 -23.32 -0.28
CA THR A 178 -14.25 -24.46 0.64
C THR A 178 -15.49 -24.27 1.48
N ILE A 179 -16.40 -25.25 1.43
CA ILE A 179 -17.68 -25.24 2.12
C ILE A 179 -17.78 -26.51 2.98
N PRO A 180 -18.43 -26.48 4.16
CA PRO A 180 -18.63 -27.69 4.95
C PRO A 180 -19.57 -28.66 4.25
N GLU A 181 -19.24 -29.96 4.29
CA GLU A 181 -19.95 -31.03 3.57
C GLU A 181 -21.44 -31.10 3.82
N LEU A 182 -21.87 -30.77 5.03
CA LEU A 182 -23.25 -30.96 5.46
C LEU A 182 -24.17 -29.78 5.13
N ASN A 183 -23.66 -28.70 4.51
CA ASN A 183 -24.42 -27.48 4.37
C ASN A 183 -25.14 -27.33 3.01
N LEU A 184 -24.68 -28.04 1.96
CA LEU A 184 -25.22 -27.97 0.61
C LEU A 184 -25.61 -29.35 0.09
N SER A 185 -26.79 -29.44 -0.52
CA SER A 185 -27.22 -30.59 -1.31
C SER A 185 -26.40 -30.76 -2.59
N ASP A 186 -26.40 -31.97 -3.16
CA ASP A 186 -25.73 -32.24 -4.44
C ASP A 186 -26.25 -31.36 -5.59
N GLU A 187 -27.54 -31.00 -5.55
CA GLU A 187 -28.18 -30.12 -6.53
C GLU A 187 -27.63 -28.69 -6.44
N SER A 188 -27.55 -28.13 -5.23
CA SER A 188 -27.02 -26.77 -5.03
C SER A 188 -25.50 -26.69 -5.27
N LEU A 189 -24.75 -27.76 -4.99
CA LEU A 189 -23.34 -27.88 -5.37
C LEU A 189 -23.15 -27.88 -6.89
N ALA A 190 -24.03 -28.58 -7.62
CA ALA A 190 -24.01 -28.58 -9.08
C ALA A 190 -24.34 -27.19 -9.66
N GLU A 191 -25.36 -26.52 -9.10
CA GLU A 191 -25.71 -25.14 -9.45
C GLU A 191 -24.54 -24.20 -9.17
N LEU A 192 -23.90 -24.28 -8.01
CA LEU A 192 -22.77 -23.43 -7.63
C LEU A 192 -21.58 -23.60 -8.58
N ARG A 193 -21.26 -24.84 -8.98
CA ARG A 193 -20.23 -25.12 -9.98
C ARG A 193 -20.58 -24.57 -11.36
N SER A 194 -21.86 -24.50 -11.71
CA SER A 194 -22.31 -23.90 -12.98
C SER A 194 -22.18 -22.37 -12.98
N VAL A 195 -22.42 -21.74 -11.83
CA VAL A 195 -22.38 -20.28 -11.67
C VAL A 195 -20.96 -19.76 -11.49
N LEU A 196 -20.08 -20.53 -10.86
CA LEU A 196 -18.66 -20.24 -10.69
C LEU A 196 -17.78 -21.27 -11.40
N PRO A 197 -17.81 -21.34 -12.75
CA PRO A 197 -17.11 -22.38 -13.51
C PRO A 197 -15.57 -22.29 -13.41
N GLN A 198 -15.06 -21.11 -13.04
CA GLN A 198 -13.63 -20.86 -12.83
C GLN A 198 -13.19 -21.14 -11.39
N CYS A 199 -14.15 -21.32 -10.46
CA CYS A 199 -13.88 -21.56 -9.05
C CYS A 199 -13.91 -23.06 -8.76
N ARG A 200 -12.86 -23.56 -8.12
CA ARG A 200 -12.82 -24.91 -7.59
C ARG A 200 -13.56 -24.96 -6.27
N VAL A 201 -14.78 -25.49 -6.30
CA VAL A 201 -15.58 -25.76 -5.10
C VAL A 201 -15.14 -27.10 -4.48
N SER A 202 -14.54 -27.03 -3.30
CA SER A 202 -14.18 -28.18 -2.46
C SER A 202 -15.07 -28.26 -1.24
N VAL A 203 -15.30 -29.49 -0.82
CA VAL A 203 -16.08 -29.79 0.37
C VAL A 203 -15.11 -30.17 1.49
N SER A 204 -15.26 -29.51 2.65
CA SER A 204 -14.50 -29.80 3.85
C SER A 204 -15.28 -30.80 4.70
N VAL A 205 -14.68 -31.96 4.94
CA VAL A 205 -15.12 -32.86 6.00
C VAL A 205 -14.78 -32.16 7.31
N ALA A 206 -15.76 -31.96 8.20
CA ALA A 206 -15.48 -31.34 9.49
C ALA A 206 -14.46 -32.20 10.25
N ASP A 207 -13.28 -31.66 10.51
CA ASP A 207 -12.27 -32.32 11.34
C ASP A 207 -12.85 -32.49 12.76
N GLU A 208 -13.29 -33.70 13.08
CA GLU A 208 -13.88 -34.07 14.37
C GLU A 208 -12.91 -33.80 15.54
N SER A 209 -11.60 -33.74 15.24
CA SER A 209 -10.51 -33.43 16.15
C SER A 209 -10.58 -32.04 16.80
N LYS A 210 -11.26 -31.05 16.19
CA LYS A 210 -11.45 -29.73 16.81
C LYS A 210 -12.63 -29.68 17.80
N ARG A 211 -13.60 -30.60 17.71
CA ARG A 211 -14.77 -30.62 18.60
C ARG A 211 -14.46 -31.11 20.02
N GLU A 212 -13.42 -31.93 20.18
CA GLU A 212 -12.99 -32.45 21.48
C GLU A 212 -12.18 -31.44 22.32
N ALA A 213 -11.69 -30.35 21.72
CA ALA A 213 -10.96 -29.30 22.44
C ALA A 213 -11.89 -28.23 23.06
N GLU A 214 -13.18 -28.25 22.75
CA GLU A 214 -14.19 -27.28 23.20
C GLU A 214 -15.29 -27.90 24.09
N GLN A 215 -15.15 -29.18 24.50
CA GLN A 215 -15.96 -29.82 25.56
C GLN A 215 -15.17 -29.95 26.86
#